data_AF-A0A5S3VT55-F1
#
_entry.id   AF-A0A5S3VT55-F1
#
_cell.length_a   1.000
_cell.length_b   1.000
_cell.length_c   1.000
_cell.angle_alpha   90.00
_cell.angle_beta   90.00
_cell.angle_gamma   90.00
#
_symmetry.space_group_name_H-M   'P 1'
#
loop_
_entity.id
_entity.type
_entity.pdbx_description
1 polymer ?
#
loop_
_entity_poly.entity_id
_entity_poly.type
_entity_poly.pdbx_seq_one_letter_code
_entity_poly.pdbx_strand_id
1 'polypeptide(L)'
;DDLASIRTTDIIPVDLNALLVLLESQIARCFEKLNELTQARYYANLASNRSALIQKYCWCDEKGWFFDVDLNDYARTTVESLAGVVPMFAELVTPE
;
A
#
# COMPACT_ATOMS: atom_id res chain seq x y z
N ASP A 1 -23.79 -2.79 15.58
CA ASP A 1 -22.89 -1.68 15.21
C ASP A 1 -22.76 -0.73 16.38
N ASP A 2 -21.58 -0.74 17.01
CA ASP A 2 -21.21 0.19 18.08
C ASP A 2 -20.03 1.02 17.59
N LEU A 3 -20.16 2.35 17.58
CA LEU A 3 -19.06 3.24 17.16
C LEU A 3 -17.86 3.14 18.12
N ALA A 4 -18.08 2.74 19.37
CA ALA A 4 -17.01 2.56 20.34
C ALA A 4 -16.09 1.37 20.01
N SER A 5 -16.49 0.48 19.10
CA SER A 5 -15.63 -0.62 18.63
C SER A 5 -14.74 -0.26 17.45
N ILE A 6 -14.76 1.00 16.97
CA ILE A 6 -13.88 1.47 15.90
C ILE A 6 -12.44 1.54 16.42
N ARG A 7 -11.53 0.92 15.67
CA ARG A 7 -10.10 0.79 16.01
C ARG A 7 -9.20 1.25 14.85
N THR A 8 -9.53 2.40 14.25
CA THR A 8 -8.89 2.89 13.01
C THR A 8 -7.37 2.94 13.07
N THR A 9 -6.79 3.31 14.21
CA THR A 9 -5.33 3.41 14.38
C THR A 9 -4.62 2.06 14.49
N ASP A 10 -5.38 1.00 14.76
CA ASP A 10 -4.87 -0.37 14.87
C ASP A 10 -5.00 -1.10 13.53
N ILE A 11 -5.46 -0.42 12.48
CA ILE A 11 -5.58 -0.95 11.13
C ILE A 11 -4.56 -0.27 10.23
N ILE A 12 -3.83 -1.06 9.47
CA ILE A 12 -2.98 -0.64 8.35
C ILE A 12 -3.89 -0.61 7.12
N PRO A 13 -4.30 0.58 6.65
CA PRO A 13 -5.23 0.69 5.55
C PRO A 13 -4.48 0.53 4.22
N VAL A 14 -5.00 -0.33 3.35
CA VAL A 14 -4.33 -0.71 2.10
C VAL A 14 -4.34 0.44 1.09
N ASP A 15 -5.40 1.25 1.08
CA ASP A 15 -5.52 2.42 0.22
C ASP A 15 -4.48 3.50 0.52
N LEU A 16 -4.29 3.86 1.80
CA LEU A 16 -3.30 4.81 2.23
C LEU A 16 -1.90 4.35 1.82
N ASN A 17 -1.57 3.07 2.02
CA ASN A 17 -0.26 2.55 1.68
C ASN A 17 -0.03 2.54 0.16
N ALA A 18 -1.05 2.24 -0.64
CA ALA A 18 -0.97 2.37 -2.10
C ALA A 18 -0.78 3.84 -2.55
N LEU A 19 -1.49 4.79 -1.93
CA LEU A 19 -1.28 6.23 -2.19
C LEU A 19 0.14 6.68 -1.83
N LEU A 20 0.74 6.12 -0.78
CA LEU A 20 2.13 6.41 -0.42
C LEU A 20 3.13 5.86 -1.44
N VAL A 21 2.88 4.69 -2.06
CA VAL A 21 3.71 4.21 -3.18
C VAL A 21 3.69 5.21 -4.34
N LEU A 22 2.51 5.70 -4.72
CA LEU A 22 2.37 6.69 -5.77
C LEU A 22 3.12 7.97 -5.44
N LEU A 23 2.99 8.47 -4.20
CA LEU A 23 3.68 9.66 -3.74
C LEU A 23 5.22 9.49 -3.77
N GLU A 24 5.73 8.40 -3.21
CA GLU A 24 7.15 8.06 -3.22
C GLU A 24 7.69 8.00 -4.67
N SER A 25 6.91 7.40 -5.58
CA SER A 25 7.25 7.32 -7.01
C SER A 25 7.25 8.68 -7.70
N GLN A 26 6.29 9.56 -7.38
CA GLN A 26 6.29 10.93 -7.92
C GLN A 26 7.47 11.76 -7.41
N ILE A 27 7.81 11.64 -6.12
CA ILE A 27 8.98 12.33 -5.54
C ILE A 27 10.27 11.85 -6.21
N ALA A 28 10.42 10.54 -6.42
CA ALA A 28 11.56 9.98 -7.14
C ALA A 28 11.69 10.61 -8.54
N ARG A 29 10.60 10.63 -9.31
CA ARG A 29 10.53 11.24 -10.65
C ARG A 29 10.88 12.73 -10.63
N CYS A 30 10.43 13.49 -9.64
CA CYS A 30 10.79 14.90 -9.49
C CYS A 30 12.30 15.08 -9.30
N PHE A 31 12.93 14.28 -8.43
CA PHE A 31 14.38 14.34 -8.22
C PHE A 31 15.18 13.90 -9.46
N GLU A 32 14.69 12.92 -10.22
CA GLU A 32 15.30 12.57 -11.52
C GLU A 32 15.31 13.77 -12.48
N LYS A 33 14.21 14.53 -12.55
CA LYS A 33 14.12 15.73 -13.39
C LYS A 33 15.03 16.87 -12.93
N LEU A 34 15.42 16.88 -11.65
CA LEU A 34 16.37 17.83 -11.08
C LEU A 34 17.83 17.35 -11.16
N ASN A 35 18.08 16.15 -11.73
CA ASN A 35 19.39 15.47 -11.72
C ASN A 35 19.93 15.13 -10.31
N GLU A 36 19.06 15.07 -9.31
CA GLU A 36 19.39 14.71 -7.92
C GLU A 36 19.29 13.18 -7.72
N LEU A 37 20.17 12.44 -8.39
CA LEU A 37 20.04 10.98 -8.56
C LEU A 37 20.08 10.18 -7.25
N THR A 38 20.77 10.68 -6.22
CA THR A 38 20.81 10.02 -4.90
C THR A 38 19.43 10.05 -4.24
N GLN A 39 18.75 11.20 -4.29
CA GLN A 39 17.40 11.35 -3.73
C GLN A 39 16.37 10.60 -4.56
N ALA A 40 16.48 10.65 -5.89
CA ALA A 40 15.64 9.86 -6.78
C ALA A 40 15.67 8.37 -6.42
N ARG A 41 16.87 7.80 -6.27
CA ARG A 41 17.06 6.39 -5.90
C ARG A 41 16.53 6.08 -4.50
N TYR A 42 16.70 6.99 -3.55
CA TYR A 42 16.18 6.82 -2.19
C TYR A 42 14.66 6.65 -2.21
N TYR A 43 13.92 7.55 -2.86
CA TYR A 43 12.46 7.46 -2.93
C TYR A 43 11.96 6.30 -3.78
N ALA A 44 12.66 5.96 -4.87
CA ALA A 44 12.34 4.77 -5.66
C ALA A 44 12.46 3.48 -4.83
N ASN A 45 13.48 3.39 -3.97
CA ASN A 45 13.64 2.25 -3.07
C ASN A 45 12.52 2.19 -2.00
N LEU A 46 12.07 3.34 -1.48
CA LEU A 46 10.93 3.40 -0.56
C LEU A 46 9.65 2.87 -1.23
N ALA A 47 9.34 3.35 -2.43
CA ALA A 47 8.19 2.91 -3.21
C ALA A 47 8.24 1.39 -3.47
N SER A 48 9.41 0.87 -3.88
CA SER A 48 9.61 -0.56 -4.12
C SER A 48 9.43 -1.40 -2.86
N ASN A 49 10.00 -0.96 -1.74
CA ASN A 49 9.89 -1.66 -0.46
C ASN A 49 8.44 -1.70 0.02
N ARG A 50 7.72 -0.57 -0.06
CA ARG A 50 6.31 -0.49 0.32
C ARG A 50 5.43 -1.35 -0.58
N SER A 51 5.65 -1.33 -1.89
CA SER A 51 4.95 -2.19 -2.85
C SER A 51 5.07 -3.66 -2.49
N ALA A 52 6.30 -4.12 -2.16
CA ALA A 52 6.53 -5.51 -1.74
C ALA A 52 5.82 -5.84 -0.41
N LEU A 53 5.75 -4.90 0.54
CA LEU A 53 5.04 -5.09 1.81
C LEU A 53 3.52 -5.15 1.61
N ILE A 54 2.96 -4.32 0.72
CA ILE A 54 1.54 -4.38 0.35
C ILE A 54 1.22 -5.74 -0.26
N GLN A 55 2.03 -6.24 -1.19
CA GLN A 55 1.86 -7.59 -1.75
C GLN A 55 1.96 -8.68 -0.68
N LYS A 56 2.88 -8.56 0.26
CA LYS A 56 3.06 -9.58 1.31
C LYS A 56 1.89 -9.63 2.29
N TYR A 57 1.39 -8.49 2.74
CA TYR A 57 0.45 -8.43 3.87
C TYR A 57 -1.00 -8.25 3.42
N CYS A 58 -1.24 -7.38 2.43
CA CYS A 58 -2.58 -6.97 2.04
C CYS A 58 -3.20 -7.86 0.96
N TRP A 59 -2.41 -8.51 0.12
CA TRP A 59 -2.92 -9.38 -0.95
C TRP A 59 -3.41 -10.73 -0.40
N CYS A 60 -4.51 -11.24 -0.96
CA CYS A 60 -5.06 -12.56 -0.66
C CYS A 60 -5.23 -13.35 -1.96
N ASP A 61 -4.36 -14.33 -2.21
CA ASP A 61 -4.39 -15.16 -3.42
C ASP A 61 -5.72 -15.92 -3.58
N GLU A 62 -6.29 -16.44 -2.50
CA GLU A 62 -7.56 -17.18 -2.53
C GLU A 62 -8.73 -16.32 -3.03
N LYS A 63 -8.69 -15.02 -2.71
CA LYS A 63 -9.76 -14.07 -3.03
C LYS A 63 -9.46 -13.21 -4.26
N GLY A 64 -8.20 -13.16 -4.71
CA GLY A 64 -7.76 -12.23 -5.74
C GLY A 64 -8.02 -10.76 -5.37
N TRP A 65 -7.94 -10.43 -4.06
CA TRP A 65 -8.30 -9.10 -3.55
C TRP A 65 -7.34 -8.58 -2.48
N PHE A 66 -7.35 -7.25 -2.32
CA PHE A 66 -6.56 -6.53 -1.32
C PHE A 66 -7.38 -6.18 -0.09
N PHE A 67 -6.82 -6.43 1.08
CA PHE A 67 -7.44 -6.20 2.38
C PHE A 67 -6.59 -5.27 3.24
N ASP A 68 -7.26 -4.56 4.14
CA ASP A 68 -6.61 -3.91 5.27
C ASP A 68 -6.03 -4.96 6.23
N VAL A 69 -5.05 -4.57 7.03
CA VAL A 69 -4.32 -5.47 7.92
C VAL A 69 -4.42 -4.97 9.36
N ASP A 70 -4.65 -5.86 10.31
CA ASP A 70 -4.60 -5.55 11.74
C ASP A 70 -3.13 -5.39 12.18
N LEU A 71 -2.80 -4.28 12.82
CA LEU A 71 -1.44 -3.95 13.24
C LEU A 71 -0.91 -4.90 14.35
N ASN A 72 -1.80 -5.51 15.13
CA ASN A 72 -1.40 -6.29 16.29
C ASN A 72 -0.83 -7.66 15.91
N ASP A 73 -1.46 -8.32 14.94
CA ASP A 73 -1.11 -9.69 14.53
C ASP A 73 -0.72 -9.79 13.03
N TYR A 74 -0.78 -8.67 12.30
CA TYR A 74 -0.57 -8.60 10.85
C TYR A 74 -1.51 -9.53 10.05
N ALA A 75 -2.66 -9.88 10.61
CA ALA A 75 -3.69 -10.60 9.90
C ALA A 75 -4.50 -9.66 9.01
N ARG A 76 -4.89 -10.14 7.82
CA ARG A 76 -5.84 -9.43 6.97
C ARG A 76 -7.20 -9.37 7.65
N THR A 77 -7.86 -8.23 7.52
CA THR A 77 -9.26 -8.07 7.89
C THR A 77 -10.16 -8.94 7.00
N THR A 78 -11.41 -9.11 7.40
CA THR A 78 -12.40 -9.95 6.68
C THR A 78 -13.24 -9.17 5.67
N VAL A 79 -13.06 -7.85 5.58
CA VAL A 79 -13.93 -6.98 4.77
C VAL A 79 -13.32 -6.77 3.39
N GLU A 80 -14.02 -7.22 2.35
CA GLU A 80 -13.73 -6.91 0.95
C GLU A 80 -14.20 -5.48 0.63
N SER A 81 -13.42 -4.48 1.05
CA SER A 81 -13.75 -3.07 0.84
C SER A 81 -13.26 -2.56 -0.53
N LEU A 82 -13.83 -1.44 -1.00
CA LEU A 82 -13.37 -0.76 -2.22
C LEU A 82 -11.96 -0.16 -2.09
N ALA A 83 -11.38 -0.11 -0.88
CA ALA A 83 -9.99 0.29 -0.70
C ALA A 83 -9.03 -0.60 -1.51
N GLY A 84 -9.40 -1.86 -1.76
CA GLY A 84 -8.64 -2.79 -2.59
C GLY A 84 -8.52 -2.39 -4.07
N VAL A 85 -9.30 -1.42 -4.54
CA VAL A 85 -9.15 -0.86 -5.90
C VAL A 85 -7.96 0.10 -6.00
N VAL A 86 -7.57 0.76 -4.90
CA VAL A 86 -6.50 1.76 -4.92
C VAL A 86 -5.13 1.13 -5.25
N PRO A 87 -4.76 -0.05 -4.72
CA PRO A 87 -3.60 -0.80 -5.22
C PRO A 87 -3.65 -1.11 -6.72
N MET A 88 -4.84 -1.37 -7.29
CA MET A 88 -4.99 -1.60 -8.73
C MET A 88 -4.73 -0.33 -9.54
N PHE A 89 -5.26 0.81 -9.07
CA PHE A 89 -4.95 2.13 -9.62
C PHE A 89 -3.45 2.47 -9.51
N ALA A 90 -2.80 2.02 -8.44
CA ALA A 90 -1.37 2.19 -8.22
C ALA A 90 -0.49 1.16 -8.97
N GLU A 91 -1.09 0.36 -9.87
CA GLU A 91 -0.39 -0.66 -10.68
C GLU A 91 0.34 -1.73 -9.83
N LEU A 92 -0.16 -2.03 -8.63
CA LEU A 92 0.43 -3.01 -7.71
C LEU A 92 -0.02 -4.46 -7.94
N VAL A 93 -0.96 -4.68 -8.86
CA VAL A 93 -1.43 -6.03 -9.22
C VAL A 93 -0.36 -6.72 -10.05
N THR A 94 0.08 -7.89 -9.62
CA THR A 94 0.96 -8.75 -10.42
C THR A 94 0.11 -9.57 -11.41
N PRO A 95 0.53 -9.69 -12.68
CA PRO A 95 -0.08 -10.65 -13.61
C PRO A 95 0.03 -12.08 -13.07
N GLU A 96 -0.98 -12.90 -13.34
CA GLU A 96 -0.95 -14.37 -13.16
C GLU A 96 0.06 -15.04 -14.10
#